data_AF-T0ZZ46-F1
#
_entry.id   AF-T0ZZ46-F1
#
_cell.length_a   1.000
_cell.length_b   1.000
_cell.length_c   1.000
_cell.angle_alpha   90.00
_cell.angle_beta   90.00
_cell.angle_gamma   90.00
#
_symmetry.space_group_name_H-M   'P 1'
#
loop_
_entity.id
_entity.type
_entity.pdbx_description
1 polymer ?
#
loop_
_entity_poly.entity_id
_entity_poly.type
_entity_poly.pdbx_seq_one_letter_code
_entity_poly.pdbx_strand_id
1 'polypeptide(L)'
;MVAQRVLAIEISGIRKMFEGAPPSAINLGLGEPDFDPPKVAIEALCTAVRTGRNHYGPSAGLSDLREAVAERYRDRLADTSREHVIITASGSEALMAVALALYDPATEVLVPDPGFVLYGPHAKIAGA
;
A
#
# COMPACT_ATOMS: atom_id res chain seq x y z
N MET A 1 7.72 5.31 25.97
CA MET A 1 7.99 6.57 25.25
C MET A 1 7.88 6.27 23.76
N VAL A 2 7.01 6.97 23.02
CA VAL A 2 6.85 6.84 21.57
C VAL A 2 7.11 8.19 20.90
N ALA A 3 7.36 8.21 19.59
CA ALA A 3 7.59 9.45 18.85
C ALA A 3 6.33 10.35 18.85
N GLN A 4 6.51 11.67 18.98
CA GLN A 4 5.40 12.64 19.07
C GLN A 4 4.45 12.58 17.87
N ARG A 5 4.96 12.38 16.65
CA ARG A 5 4.15 12.21 15.43
C ARG A 5 3.12 11.09 15.51
N VAL A 6 3.40 10.03 16.27
CA VAL A 6 2.46 8.91 16.45
C VAL A 6 1.28 9.33 17.33
N LEU A 7 1.50 10.21 18.31
CA LEU A 7 0.44 10.71 19.18
C LEU A 7 -0.54 11.63 18.45
N ALA A 8 -0.15 12.19 17.30
CA ALA A 8 -1.00 13.05 16.46
C ALA A 8 -1.91 12.28 15.48
N ILE A 9 -1.85 10.95 15.49
CA ILE A 9 -2.66 10.06 14.64
C ILE A 9 -3.85 9.56 15.45
N GLU A 10 -5.05 9.83 14.97
CA GLU A 10 -6.27 9.38 15.61
C GLU A 10 -6.61 7.93 15.24
N ILE A 11 -7.25 7.21 16.17
CA ILE A 11 -7.83 5.91 15.88
C ILE A 11 -8.96 6.07 14.87
N SER A 12 -8.88 5.33 13.77
CA SER A 12 -9.88 5.34 12.70
C SER A 12 -11.30 5.06 13.24
N GLY A 13 -12.26 5.89 12.82
CA GLY A 13 -13.68 5.66 13.10
C GLY A 13 -14.19 4.33 12.55
N ILE A 14 -13.61 3.86 11.44
CA ILE A 14 -13.92 2.54 10.85
C ILE A 14 -13.59 1.43 11.86
N ARG A 15 -12.46 1.54 12.56
CA ARG A 15 -12.05 0.54 13.55
C ARG A 15 -13.00 0.52 14.75
N LYS A 16 -13.36 1.70 15.25
CA LYS A 16 -14.33 1.84 16.36
C LYS A 16 -15.69 1.24 15.99
N MET A 17 -16.17 1.49 14.77
CA MET A 17 -17.41 0.93 14.26
C MET A 17 -17.34 -0.61 14.15
N PHE A 18 -16.24 -1.13 13.60
CA PHE A 18 -16.04 -2.57 13.42
C PHE A 18 -15.99 -3.32 14.76
N GLU A 19 -15.27 -2.79 15.75
CA GLU A 19 -15.15 -3.40 17.08
C GLU A 19 -16.46 -3.30 17.90
N GLY A 20 -17.30 -2.30 17.63
CA GLY A 20 -18.60 -2.14 18.29
C GLY A 20 -19.74 -2.92 17.65
N ALA A 21 -19.55 -3.51 16.47
CA ALA A 21 -20.60 -4.23 15.76
C ALA A 21 -20.87 -5.61 16.39
N PRO A 22 -22.13 -6.01 16.59
CA PRO A 22 -22.44 -7.35 17.07
C PRO A 22 -22.10 -8.43 16.02
N PRO A 23 -21.83 -9.68 16.42
CA PRO A 23 -21.51 -10.76 15.48
C PRO A 23 -22.57 -11.04 14.41
N SER A 24 -23.83 -10.66 14.66
CA SER A 24 -24.95 -10.81 13.73
C SER A 24 -25.08 -9.68 12.71
N ALA A 25 -24.23 -8.66 12.78
CA ALA A 25 -24.29 -7.52 11.86
C ALA A 25 -23.88 -7.92 10.43
N ILE A 26 -24.54 -7.32 9.44
CA ILE A 26 -24.12 -7.40 8.04
C ILE A 26 -23.02 -6.35 7.83
N ASN A 27 -21.82 -6.79 7.46
CA ASN A 27 -20.70 -5.90 7.24
C ASN A 27 -20.75 -5.29 5.82
N LEU A 28 -21.04 -3.99 5.74
CA LEU A 28 -21.01 -3.20 4.50
C LEU A 28 -19.83 -2.21 4.45
N GLY A 29 -18.90 -2.28 5.41
CA GLY A 29 -17.74 -1.40 5.53
C GLY A 29 -16.41 -2.08 5.21
N LEU A 30 -16.44 -3.33 4.72
CA LEU A 30 -15.24 -4.07 4.37
C LEU A 30 -14.57 -3.44 3.15
N GLY A 31 -13.29 -3.08 3.29
CA GLY A 31 -12.49 -2.43 2.24
C GLY A 31 -11.69 -3.40 1.37
N GLU A 32 -11.96 -4.70 1.45
CA GLU A 32 -11.31 -5.75 0.67
C GLU A 32 -12.35 -6.56 -0.11
N PRO A 33 -11.94 -7.20 -1.23
CA PRO A 33 -12.85 -8.05 -1.98
C PRO A 33 -13.27 -9.32 -1.20
N ASP A 34 -14.46 -9.83 -1.51
CA ASP A 34 -15.06 -11.03 -0.90
C ASP A 34 -14.73 -12.34 -1.65
N PHE A 35 -13.74 -12.31 -2.55
CA PHE A 35 -13.31 -13.44 -3.35
C PHE A 35 -11.85 -13.82 -3.08
N ASP A 36 -11.55 -15.11 -3.23
CA ASP A 36 -10.19 -15.64 -3.11
C ASP A 36 -9.29 -15.16 -4.26
N PRO A 37 -7.96 -15.07 -4.04
CA PRO A 37 -7.01 -14.83 -5.11
C PRO A 37 -7.13 -15.86 -6.25
N PRO A 38 -6.87 -15.47 -7.51
CA PRO A 38 -6.91 -16.40 -8.64
C PRO A 38 -5.99 -17.62 -8.42
N LYS A 39 -6.46 -18.83 -8.79
CA LYS A 39 -5.72 -20.09 -8.64
C LYS A 39 -4.29 -20.02 -9.19
N VAL A 40 -4.12 -19.39 -10.36
CA VAL A 40 -2.80 -19.19 -10.99
C VAL A 40 -1.81 -18.44 -10.09
N ALA A 41 -2.26 -17.47 -9.30
CA ALA A 41 -1.41 -16.73 -8.37
C ALA A 41 -1.04 -17.59 -7.15
N ILE A 42 -2.01 -18.35 -6.61
CA ILE A 42 -1.79 -19.28 -5.50
C ILE A 42 -0.76 -20.36 -5.88
N GLU A 43 -0.90 -20.93 -7.08
CA GLU A 43 0.00 -21.96 -7.60
C GLU A 43 1.41 -21.41 -7.86
N ALA A 44 1.51 -20.20 -8.43
CA ALA A 44 2.79 -19.53 -8.67
C ALA A 44 3.52 -19.25 -7.34
N LEU A 45 2.81 -18.74 -6.33
CA LEU A 45 3.38 -18.52 -4.99
C LEU A 45 3.87 -19.83 -4.36
N CYS A 46 3.04 -20.87 -4.37
CA CYS A 46 3.41 -22.19 -3.84
C CYS A 46 4.67 -22.73 -4.52
N THR A 47 4.75 -22.61 -5.85
CA THR A 47 5.89 -23.07 -6.63
C THR A 47 7.15 -22.26 -6.31
N ALA A 48 7.05 -20.94 -6.22
CA ALA A 48 8.18 -20.08 -5.86
C ALA A 48 8.77 -20.48 -4.49
N VAL A 49 7.92 -20.69 -3.48
CA VAL A 49 8.36 -21.13 -2.15
C VAL A 49 9.02 -22.51 -2.20
N ARG A 50 8.39 -23.49 -2.87
CA ARG A 50 8.92 -24.87 -2.97
C ARG A 50 10.24 -24.97 -3.73
N THR A 51 10.52 -24.01 -4.62
CA THR A 51 11.75 -23.96 -5.43
C THR A 51 12.82 -23.05 -4.85
N GLY A 52 12.67 -22.59 -3.60
CA GLY A 52 13.68 -21.79 -2.91
C GLY A 52 13.75 -20.32 -3.35
N ARG A 53 12.69 -19.78 -3.98
CA ARG A 53 12.58 -18.35 -4.32
C ARG A 53 12.09 -17.52 -3.13
N ASN A 54 12.65 -17.74 -1.96
CA ASN A 54 12.25 -17.14 -0.68
C ASN A 54 13.41 -16.40 0.03
N HIS A 55 14.44 -16.04 -0.74
CA HIS A 55 15.56 -15.23 -0.28
C HIS A 55 15.40 -13.76 -0.70
N TYR A 56 16.28 -12.89 -0.21
CA TYR A 56 16.30 -11.50 -0.61
C TYR A 56 16.44 -11.33 -2.13
N GLY A 57 15.58 -10.48 -2.69
CA GLY A 57 15.69 -9.98 -4.05
C GLY A 57 16.30 -8.57 -4.10
N PRO A 58 16.35 -7.95 -5.29
CA PRO A 58 16.74 -6.56 -5.43
C PRO A 58 15.77 -5.64 -4.67
N SER A 59 16.27 -4.57 -4.07
CA SER A 59 15.45 -3.63 -3.27
C SER A 59 14.29 -3.00 -4.05
N ALA A 60 14.46 -2.77 -5.36
CA ALA A 60 13.41 -2.23 -6.22
C ALA A 60 12.38 -3.29 -6.68
N GLY A 61 12.64 -4.57 -6.42
CA GLY A 61 11.86 -5.71 -6.93
C GLY A 61 12.53 -6.44 -8.09
N LEU A 62 12.01 -7.63 -8.41
CA LEU A 62 12.50 -8.48 -9.50
C LEU A 62 12.36 -7.78 -10.86
N SER A 63 13.36 -7.90 -11.72
CA SER A 63 13.40 -7.20 -13.01
C SER A 63 12.17 -7.54 -13.88
N ASP A 64 11.87 -8.83 -14.04
CA ASP A 64 10.75 -9.28 -14.88
C ASP A 64 9.39 -8.79 -14.37
N LEU A 65 9.23 -8.68 -13.03
CA LEU A 65 8.01 -8.12 -12.44
C LEU A 65 7.90 -6.62 -12.71
N ARG A 66 8.99 -5.86 -12.58
CA ARG A 66 9.02 -4.43 -12.87
C ARG A 66 8.74 -4.16 -14.35
N GLU A 67 9.27 -4.98 -15.25
CA GLU A 67 9.01 -4.94 -16.70
C GLU A 67 7.51 -5.17 -17.00
N ALA A 68 6.93 -6.25 -16.44
CA ALA A 68 5.52 -6.58 -16.64
C ALA A 68 4.57 -5.49 -16.11
N VAL A 69 4.91 -4.86 -14.97
CA VAL A 69 4.16 -3.71 -14.46
C VAL A 69 4.30 -2.53 -15.41
N ALA A 70 5.51 -2.18 -15.86
CA ALA A 70 5.71 -1.08 -16.79
C ALA A 70 4.93 -1.25 -18.10
N GLU A 71 4.94 -2.46 -18.67
CA GLU A 71 4.17 -2.79 -19.88
C GLU A 71 2.66 -2.63 -19.67
N ARG A 72 2.13 -3.06 -18.52
CA ARG A 72 0.72 -2.89 -18.18
C ARG A 72 0.25 -1.43 -18.16
N TYR A 73 1.16 -0.48 -17.90
CA TYR A 73 0.83 0.95 -17.86
C TYR A 73 1.19 1.69 -19.14
N ARG A 74 1.81 1.04 -20.14
CA ARG A 74 2.29 1.69 -21.35
C ARG A 74 1.18 2.37 -22.16
N ASP A 75 -0.02 1.79 -22.20
CA ASP A 75 -1.19 2.38 -22.89
C ASP A 75 -1.65 3.70 -22.27
N ARG A 76 -1.31 3.95 -21.00
CA ARG A 76 -1.66 5.17 -20.27
C ARG A 76 -0.48 6.14 -20.13
N LEU A 77 0.72 5.59 -20.11
CA LEU A 77 1.98 6.29 -19.85
C LEU A 77 3.05 5.68 -20.77
N ALA A 78 3.11 6.18 -22.01
CA ALA A 78 3.86 5.58 -23.12
C ALA A 78 5.35 5.35 -22.82
N ASP A 79 5.98 6.22 -22.02
CA ASP A 79 7.40 6.16 -21.70
C ASP A 79 7.71 5.34 -20.43
N THR A 80 6.73 4.61 -19.89
CA THR A 80 6.94 3.77 -18.69
C THR A 80 7.85 2.60 -19.02
N SER A 81 8.90 2.46 -18.22
CA SER A 81 9.89 1.40 -18.30
C SER A 81 10.10 0.84 -16.90
N ARG A 82 10.80 -0.29 -16.77
CA ARG A 82 11.09 -0.88 -15.45
C ARG A 82 11.82 0.09 -14.51
N GLU A 83 12.58 1.06 -15.03
CA GLU A 83 13.29 2.06 -14.23
C GLU A 83 12.34 3.04 -13.51
N HIS A 84 11.11 3.17 -13.99
CA HIS A 84 10.06 3.96 -13.35
C HIS A 84 9.22 3.17 -12.33
N VAL A 85 9.57 1.91 -12.06
CA VAL A 85 8.77 1.00 -11.21
C VAL A 85 9.59 0.52 -10.01
N ILE A 86 9.04 0.67 -8.81
CA ILE A 86 9.50 0.02 -7.57
C ILE A 86 8.37 -0.85 -7.05
N ILE A 87 8.68 -2.10 -6.69
CA ILE A 87 7.73 -3.02 -6.06
C ILE A 87 7.77 -2.85 -4.55
N THR A 88 6.63 -2.56 -3.95
CA THR A 88 6.43 -2.46 -2.50
C THR A 88 5.54 -3.61 -2.00
N ALA A 89 5.48 -3.82 -0.69
CA ALA A 89 4.60 -4.83 -0.07
C ALA A 89 3.11 -4.50 -0.27
N SER A 90 2.76 -3.23 -0.48
CA SER A 90 1.39 -2.80 -0.79
C SER A 90 1.34 -1.38 -1.34
N GLY A 91 0.18 -0.96 -1.84
CA GLY A 91 -0.08 0.44 -2.20
C GLY A 91 0.05 1.40 -1.01
N SER A 92 -0.26 0.96 0.21
CA SER A 92 -0.07 1.78 1.42
C SER A 92 1.40 2.08 1.68
N GLU A 93 2.29 1.08 1.54
CA GLU A 93 3.73 1.32 1.65
C GLU A 93 4.24 2.22 0.54
N ALA A 94 3.77 2.04 -0.71
CA ALA A 94 4.15 2.91 -1.81
C ALA A 94 3.81 4.39 -1.53
N LEU A 95 2.62 4.66 -0.98
CA LEU A 95 2.21 6.02 -0.62
C LEU A 95 3.06 6.59 0.53
N MET A 96 3.41 5.77 1.53
CA MET A 96 4.32 6.20 2.60
C MET A 96 5.72 6.49 2.05
N ALA A 97 6.24 5.64 1.16
CA ALA A 97 7.54 5.84 0.53
C ALA A 97 7.58 7.14 -0.28
N VAL A 98 6.50 7.46 -1.01
CA VAL A 98 6.34 8.74 -1.71
C VAL A 98 6.32 9.91 -0.73
N ALA A 99 5.56 9.82 0.36
CA ALA A 99 5.52 10.87 1.38
C ALA A 99 6.91 11.12 1.98
N LEU A 100 7.62 10.07 2.37
CA LEU A 100 8.96 10.18 2.95
C LEU A 100 10.04 10.61 1.95
N ALA A 101 9.83 10.39 0.66
CA ALA A 101 10.77 10.81 -0.39
C ALA A 101 10.56 12.25 -0.85
N LEU A 102 9.34 12.79 -0.74
CA LEU A 102 8.97 14.08 -1.32
C LEU A 102 8.65 15.16 -0.31
N TYR A 103 8.31 14.82 0.94
CA TYR A 103 7.88 15.81 1.94
C TYR A 103 9.06 16.19 2.82
N ASP A 104 9.32 17.49 2.90
CA ASP A 104 10.19 18.06 3.91
C ASP A 104 9.38 18.35 5.19
N PRO A 105 10.04 18.51 6.35
CA PRO A 105 9.37 19.00 7.55
C PRO A 105 8.65 20.32 7.28
N ALA A 106 7.40 20.43 7.75
CA ALA A 106 6.50 21.57 7.53
C ALA A 106 6.02 21.79 6.08
N THR A 107 6.19 20.81 5.18
CA THR A 107 5.49 20.81 3.89
C THR A 107 3.98 20.75 4.10
N GLU A 108 3.22 21.67 3.51
CA GLU A 108 1.76 21.59 3.52
C GLU A 108 1.26 20.57 2.47
N VAL A 109 0.52 19.56 2.91
CA VAL A 109 -0.05 18.52 2.04
C VAL A 109 -1.56 18.66 1.97
N LEU A 110 -2.09 18.93 0.78
CA LEU A 110 -3.53 18.96 0.54
C LEU A 110 -4.10 17.55 0.53
N VAL A 111 -5.02 17.26 1.45
CA VAL A 111 -5.72 15.97 1.55
C VAL A 111 -7.19 16.18 1.17
N PRO A 112 -7.73 15.43 0.20
CA PRO A 112 -9.13 15.54 -0.17
C PRO A 112 -10.04 15.08 0.96
N ASP A 113 -11.20 15.74 1.09
CA ASP A 113 -12.28 15.38 2.01
C ASP A 113 -13.62 15.32 1.24
N PRO A 114 -14.22 14.12 1.05
CA PRO A 114 -13.78 12.82 1.56
C PRO A 114 -12.54 12.26 0.84
N GLY A 115 -11.67 11.59 1.58
CA GLY A 115 -10.44 10.98 1.08
C GLY A 115 -10.12 9.64 1.75
N PHE A 116 -9.07 8.97 1.27
CA PHE A 116 -8.66 7.71 1.87
C PHE A 116 -7.99 7.95 3.22
N VAL A 117 -8.36 7.14 4.22
CA VAL A 117 -8.04 7.34 5.64
C VAL A 117 -6.54 7.42 5.97
N LEU A 118 -5.66 6.95 5.09
CA LEU A 118 -4.21 6.97 5.32
C LEU A 118 -3.51 8.23 4.84
N TYR A 119 -4.13 9.06 3.98
CA TYR A 119 -3.42 10.20 3.37
C TYR A 119 -2.96 11.22 4.42
N GLY A 120 -3.86 11.67 5.30
CA GLY A 120 -3.53 12.59 6.40
C GLY A 120 -2.52 12.01 7.39
N PRO A 121 -2.72 10.78 7.91
CA PRO A 121 -1.73 10.13 8.76
C PRO A 121 -0.35 9.97 8.13
N HIS A 122 -0.26 9.64 6.83
CA HIS A 122 1.03 9.51 6.15
C HIS A 122 1.78 10.84 6.06
N ALA A 123 1.08 11.94 5.75
CA ALA A 123 1.65 13.28 5.77
C ALA A 123 2.22 13.62 7.17
N LYS A 124 1.42 13.44 8.22
CA LYS A 124 1.84 13.68 9.62
C LYS A 124 3.04 12.83 10.03
N ILE A 125 3.10 11.56 9.61
CA ILE A 125 4.23 10.67 9.90
C ILE A 125 5.51 11.17 9.21
N ALA A 126 5.38 11.65 7.98
CA ALA A 126 6.47 12.21 7.19
C ALA A 126 6.94 13.59 7.69
N GLY A 127 6.19 14.24 8.59
CA GLY A 127 6.55 15.53 9.20
C GLY A 127 5.99 16.75 8.48
N ALA A 128 5.07 16.51 7.55
CA ALA A 128 4.19 17.50 6.92
C ALA A 128 3.01 17.86 7.84
#